data_AF-A0A7C5DSN3-F1
#
_entry.id   AF-A0A7C5DSN3-F1
#
_cell.length_a   1.000
_cell.length_b   1.000
_cell.length_c   1.000
_cell.angle_alpha   90.00
_cell.angle_beta   90.00
_cell.angle_gamma   90.00
#
_symmetry.space_group_name_H-M   'P 1'
#
loop_
_entity.id
_entity.type
_entity.pdbx_description
1 polymer ?
#
loop_
_entity_poly.entity_id
_entity_poly.type
_entity_poly.pdbx_seq_one_letter_code
_entity_poly.pdbx_strand_id
1 'polypeptide(L)' 'MKTQCRFLSEDEQLKIHERSIKILEEVGVKFLSEKALKIMEKNGASVDKKEKLAKIPREMVDQALS' A
#
# COMPACT_ATOMS: atom_id res chain seq x y z
N MET A 1 16.92 18.72 -22.22
CA MET A 1 15.52 18.25 -22.12
C MET A 1 15.50 16.74 -21.99
N LYS A 2 14.92 16.18 -20.93
CA LYS A 2 14.61 14.74 -20.87
C LYS A 2 13.19 14.55 -21.42
N THR A 3 13.05 13.85 -22.54
CA THR A 3 11.75 13.45 -23.05
C THR A 3 11.23 12.30 -22.18
N GLN A 4 10.15 12.52 -21.43
CA GLN A 4 9.43 11.45 -20.74
C GLN A 4 8.39 10.87 -21.69
N CYS A 5 8.56 9.61 -22.07
CA CYS A 5 7.50 8.84 -22.71
C CYS A 5 6.52 8.37 -21.63
N ARG A 6 5.28 8.87 -21.64
CA ARG A 6 4.19 8.35 -20.79
C ARG A 6 3.35 7.40 -21.64
N PHE A 7 3.46 6.11 -21.34
CA PHE A 7 2.69 5.05 -22.02
C PHE A 7 1.24 4.96 -21.55
N LEU A 8 0.99 5.34 -20.29
CA LEU A 8 -0.32 5.30 -19.66
C LEU A 8 -0.90 6.71 -19.56
N SER A 9 -2.16 6.85 -19.92
CA SER A 9 -2.97 8.03 -19.63
C SER A 9 -3.13 8.26 -18.13
N GLU A 10 -3.54 9.47 -17.74
CA GLU A 10 -3.77 9.80 -16.34
C GLU A 10 -4.88 8.94 -15.72
N ASP A 11 -5.96 8.68 -16.48
CA ASP A 11 -7.05 7.79 -16.05
C ASP A 11 -6.59 6.34 -15.83
N GLU A 12 -5.67 5.84 -16.67
CA GLU A 12 -5.09 4.50 -16.49
C GLU A 12 -4.19 4.44 -15.25
N GLN A 13 -3.41 5.49 -15.00
CA GLN A 13 -2.59 5.58 -13.79
C GLN A 13 -3.46 5.64 -12.53
N LEU A 14 -4.53 6.43 -12.55
CA LEU A 14 -5.51 6.50 -11.46
C LEU A 14 -6.17 5.14 -11.23
N LYS A 15 -6.59 4.44 -12.30
CA LYS A 15 -7.13 3.07 -12.17
C LYS A 15 -6.15 2.11 -11.51
N ILE A 16 -4.88 2.15 -11.89
CA ILE A 16 -3.85 1.28 -11.30
C ILE A 16 -3.65 1.63 -9.83
N HIS A 17 -3.57 2.92 -9.50
CA HIS A 17 -3.45 3.39 -8.12
C HIS A 17 -4.61 2.87 -7.26
N GLU A 18 -5.85 3.13 -7.68
CA GLU A 18 -7.07 2.71 -6.98
C GLU A 18 -7.14 1.19 -6.78
N ARG A 19 -6.78 0.41 -7.81
CA ARG A 19 -6.73 -1.06 -7.70
C ARG A 19 -5.63 -1.53 -6.76
N SER A 20 -4.48 -0.85 -6.74
CA SER A 20 -3.37 -1.18 -5.87
C SER A 20 -3.72 -0.91 -4.41
N ILE A 21 -4.34 0.24 -4.12
CA ILE A 21 -4.85 0.56 -2.79
C ILE A 21 -5.85 -0.50 -2.33
N LYS A 22 -6.81 -0.88 -3.17
CA LYS A 22 -7.77 -1.93 -2.84
C LYS A 22 -7.11 -3.25 -2.45
N ILE A 23 -6.04 -3.65 -3.14
CA ILE A 23 -5.27 -4.86 -2.79
C ILE A 23 -4.62 -4.70 -1.42
N LEU A 24 -3.99 -3.55 -1.14
CA LEU A 24 -3.36 -3.27 0.15
C LEU A 24 -4.37 -3.27 1.31
N GLU A 25 -5.58 -2.78 1.07
CA GLU A 25 -6.67 -2.72 2.05
C GLU A 25 -7.33 -4.09 2.30
N GLU A 26 -7.70 -4.80 1.23
CA GLU A 26 -8.51 -6.03 1.35
C GLU A 26 -7.64 -7.27 1.55
N VAL A 27 -6.54 -7.37 0.80
CA VAL A 27 -5.64 -8.53 0.79
C VAL A 27 -4.48 -8.33 1.77
N GLY A 28 -3.87 -7.15 1.76
CA GLY A 28 -2.71 -6.83 2.59
C GLY A 28 -1.41 -7.46 2.11
N VAL A 29 -0.36 -7.34 2.93
CA VAL A 29 1.01 -7.76 2.61
C VAL A 29 1.59 -8.58 3.78
N LYS A 30 2.29 -9.67 3.47
CA LYS A 30 2.98 -10.47 4.49
C LYS A 30 4.30 -9.83 4.92
N PHE A 31 4.45 -9.63 6.22
CA PHE A 31 5.69 -9.15 6.84
C PHE A 31 6.28 -10.24 7.72
N LEU A 32 7.37 -10.85 7.26
CA LEU A 32 8.02 -11.96 8.00
C LEU A 32 8.68 -11.52 9.31
N SER A 33 8.96 -10.21 9.45
CA SER A 33 9.53 -9.60 10.64
C SER A 33 8.45 -9.13 11.60
N GLU A 34 8.49 -9.61 12.84
CA GLU A 34 7.62 -9.13 13.91
C GLU A 34 7.80 -7.64 14.21
N LYS A 35 9.04 -7.14 14.07
CA LYS A 35 9.32 -5.71 14.24
C LYS A 35 8.58 -4.88 13.19
N ALA A 36 8.56 -5.34 11.94
CA ALA A 36 7.84 -4.67 10.87
C ALA A 36 6.32 -4.69 11.12
N LEU A 37 5.77 -5.84 11.52
CA LEU A 37 4.34 -5.95 11.88
C LEU A 37 3.95 -4.98 13.01
N LYS A 38 4.77 -4.87 14.06
CA LYS A 38 4.53 -3.91 15.16
C LYS A 38 4.56 -2.46 14.69
N ILE A 39 5.46 -2.11 13.77
CA ILE A 39 5.51 -0.76 13.18
C ILE A 39 4.25 -0.51 12.36
N MET A 40 3.82 -1.47 11.54
CA MET A 40 2.61 -1.33 10.74
C MET A 40 1.37 -1.15 11.62
N GLU A 41 1.19 -2.00 12.63
CA GLU A 41 0.09 -1.91 13.61
C GLU A 41 0.06 -0.54 14.31
N LYS A 42 1.23 -0.04 14.74
CA LYS A 42 1.34 1.26 15.41
C LYS A 42 0.93 2.44 14.51
N ASN A 43 1.09 2.31 13.20
CA ASN A 43 0.78 3.37 12.24
C ASN A 43 -0.60 3.20 11.57
N GLY A 44 -1.45 2.31 12.08
CA GLY A 44 -2.85 2.19 11.66
C GLY A 44 -3.15 1.03 10.71
N ALA A 45 -2.18 0.17 10.40
CA ALA A 45 -2.46 -1.05 9.66
C ALA A 45 -3.18 -2.08 10.54
N SER A 46 -4.15 -2.80 9.97
CA SER A 46 -4.78 -3.94 10.64
C SER A 46 -3.89 -5.17 10.46
N VAL A 47 -3.36 -5.71 11.57
CA VAL A 47 -2.36 -6.78 11.54
C VAL A 47 -2.92 -8.10 12.08
N ASP A 48 -2.80 -9.15 11.26
CA ASP A 48 -2.91 -10.54 11.70
C ASP A 48 -1.50 -11.07 12.04
N LYS A 49 -1.22 -11.22 13.34
CA LYS A 49 0.07 -11.70 13.85
C LYS A 49 0.29 -13.19 13.61
N LYS A 50 -0.79 -13.98 13.48
CA LYS A 50 -0.71 -15.42 13.22
C LYS A 50 -0.28 -15.67 11.78
N GLU A 51 -0.94 -15.00 10.84
CA GLU A 51 -0.65 -15.10 9.41
C GLU A 51 0.50 -14.18 8.95
N LYS A 52 1.01 -13.35 9.87
CA LYS A 52 2.04 -12.33 9.61
C LYS A 52 1.65 -11.38 8.49
N LEU A 53 0.39 -10.95 8.47
CA LEU A 53 -0.23 -10.18 7.40
C LEU A 53 -0.64 -8.80 7.92
N ALA A 54 -0.32 -7.74 7.18
CA ALA A 54 -0.78 -6.38 7.48
C ALA A 54 -1.65 -5.85 6.33
N LYS A 55 -2.87 -5.45 6.64
CA LYS A 55 -3.77 -4.71 5.73
C LYS A 55 -3.54 -3.22 5.92
N ILE A 56 -3.23 -2.52 4.83
CA ILE A 56 -2.75 -1.14 4.86
C ILE A 56 -3.87 -0.24 4.32
N PRO A 57 -4.49 0.61 5.16
CA PRO A 57 -5.57 1.51 4.75
C PRO A 57 -5.07 2.60 3.80
N ARG A 58 -5.94 3.10 2.91
CA ARG A 58 -5.65 4.21 1.99
C ARG A 58 -5.02 5.40 2.71
N GLU A 59 -5.61 5.82 3.82
CA GLU A 59 -5.14 6.98 4.59
C GLU A 59 -3.67 6.86 4.98
N MET A 60 -3.22 5.65 5.35
CA MET A 60 -1.82 5.40 5.70
C MET A 60 -0.91 5.47 4.48
N VAL A 61 -1.37 5.02 3.31
CA VAL A 61 -0.61 5.13 2.05
C VAL A 61 -0.51 6.59 1.61
N ASP A 62 -1.62 7.33 1.65
CA ASP A 62 -1.67 8.74 1.27
C ASP A 62 -0.75 9.58 2.16
N GLN A 63 -0.77 9.35 3.48
CA GLN A 63 0.15 10.00 4.43
C GLN A 63 1.63 9.65 4.22
N ALA A 64 1.93 8.47 3.67
CA ALA A 64 3.30 8.04 3.44
C ALA A 64 3.88 8.56 2.11
N LEU A 65 3.02 8.94 1.16
CA LEU A 65 3.39 9.43 -0.17
C LEU A 65 3.26 10.95 -0.33
N SER A 66 2.58 11.62 0.61
CA SER A 66 2.52 13.09 0.73
C SER A 66 3.86 13.69 1.12
#